data_AF-A0A946HNI2-F1
#
_entry.id   AF-A0A946HNI2-F1
#
_cell.length_a   1.000
_cell.length_b   1.000
_cell.length_c   1.000
_cell.angle_alpha   90.00
_cell.angle_beta   90.00
_cell.angle_gamma   90.00
#
_symmetry.space_group_name_H-M   'P 1'
#
loop_
_entity.id
_entity.type
_entity.pdbx_description
1 polymer ?
#
loop_
_entity_poly.entity_id
_entity_poly.type
_entity_poly.pdbx_seq_one_letter_code
_entity_poly.pdbx_strand_id
1 'polypeptide(L)'
;MNIHEHQAKEILKSFGAPVAKGVAIFSIDEAETAIANLPGPVYVVKSQIHAGGRGKGTFKELTSVAKGGVRVSFSPEEALENVREMLGKTLVTKQTGPTGKQVNRLYIEDGA
;
A
#
# COMPACT_ATOMS: atom_id res chain seq x y z
N MET A 1 9.89 16.10 -10.60
CA MET A 1 8.47 15.78 -10.32
C MET A 1 8.35 14.27 -10.30
N ASN A 2 7.66 13.69 -9.30
CA ASN A 2 7.48 12.24 -9.15
C ASN A 2 5.98 11.90 -9.11
N ILE A 3 5.62 10.70 -9.57
CA ILE A 3 4.27 10.14 -9.41
C ILE A 3 4.31 8.92 -8.47
N HIS A 4 3.15 8.52 -7.96
CA HIS A 4 3.01 7.33 -7.12
C HIS A 4 3.03 6.03 -7.94
N GLU A 5 3.25 4.90 -7.27
CA GLU A 5 3.31 3.57 -7.91
C GLU A 5 2.00 3.24 -8.66
N HIS A 6 0.84 3.48 -8.05
CA HIS A 6 -0.45 3.22 -8.71
C HIS A 6 -0.65 4.04 -9.98
N GLN A 7 -0.24 5.31 -9.98
CA GLN A 7 -0.32 6.19 -11.16
C GLN A 7 0.63 5.72 -12.27
N ALA A 8 1.85 5.33 -11.90
CA ALA A 8 2.80 4.79 -12.86
C ALA A 8 2.28 3.49 -13.49
N LYS A 9 1.68 2.60 -12.69
CA LYS A 9 1.06 1.36 -13.18
C LYS A 9 -0.13 1.60 -14.09
N GLU A 10 -0.97 2.58 -13.78
CA GLU A 10 -2.09 2.99 -14.64
C GLU A 10 -1.60 3.49 -16.00
N ILE A 11 -0.56 4.34 -16.01
CA ILE A 11 0.07 4.79 -17.25
C ILE A 11 0.63 3.58 -18.03
N LEU A 12 1.44 2.74 -17.40
CA LEU A 12 2.01 1.55 -18.06
C LEU A 12 0.93 0.63 -18.65
N LYS A 13 -0.16 0.40 -17.92
CA LYS A 13 -1.32 -0.37 -18.38
C LYS A 13 -1.97 0.24 -19.62
N SER A 14 -2.07 1.57 -19.70
CA SER A 14 -2.63 2.27 -20.87
C SER A 14 -1.82 2.05 -22.15
N PHE A 15 -0.54 1.72 -22.03
CA PHE A 15 0.35 1.34 -23.13
C PHE A 15 0.44 -0.19 -23.35
N GLY A 16 -0.40 -0.98 -22.68
CA GLY A 16 -0.45 -2.44 -22.83
C GLY A 16 0.64 -3.21 -22.09
N ALA A 17 1.40 -2.57 -21.20
CA ALA A 17 2.39 -3.27 -20.39
C ALA A 17 1.70 -4.21 -19.36
N PRO A 18 2.23 -5.41 -19.12
CA PRO A 18 1.69 -6.30 -18.10
C PRO A 18 1.98 -5.72 -16.71
N VAL A 19 0.91 -5.34 -16.01
CA VAL A 19 0.95 -4.93 -14.60
C VAL A 19 -0.08 -5.72 -13.82
N ALA A 20 0.24 -6.05 -12.57
CA ALA A 20 -0.73 -6.71 -11.69
C ALA A 20 -1.94 -5.81 -11.46
N LYS A 21 -3.12 -6.44 -11.30
CA LYS A 21 -4.36 -5.72 -11.01
C LYS A 21 -4.26 -5.12 -9.61
N GLY A 22 -4.60 -3.85 -9.48
CA GLY A 22 -4.67 -3.21 -8.18
C GLY A 22 -5.60 -2.01 -8.18
N VAL A 23 -5.97 -1.61 -6.98
CA VAL A 23 -6.90 -0.51 -6.70
C VAL A 23 -6.23 0.43 -5.71
N ALA A 24 -6.19 1.72 -6.04
CA ALA A 24 -5.76 2.75 -5.11
C ALA A 24 -6.95 3.14 -4.23
N ILE A 25 -6.71 3.26 -2.93
CA ILE A 25 -7.72 3.72 -1.96
C ILE A 25 -7.22 4.95 -1.21
N PHE A 26 -8.15 5.83 -0.85
CA PHE A 26 -7.88 7.10 -0.15
C PHE A 26 -8.58 7.18 1.20
N SER A 27 -9.53 6.29 1.46
CA SER A 27 -10.25 6.15 2.71
C SER A 27 -10.33 4.68 3.13
N ILE A 28 -10.65 4.42 4.41
CA ILE A 28 -10.87 3.06 4.92
C ILE A 28 -12.14 2.46 4.30
N ASP A 29 -13.16 3.29 4.03
CA ASP A 29 -14.46 2.85 3.53
C ASP A 29 -14.40 2.27 2.11
N GLU A 30 -13.39 2.67 1.32
CA GLU A 30 -13.12 2.12 -0.02
C GLU A 30 -12.52 0.70 0.02
N ALA A 31 -11.96 0.28 1.17
CA ALA A 31 -11.09 -0.89 1.24
C ALA A 31 -11.82 -2.21 0.94
N GLU A 32 -13.03 -2.39 1.47
CA GLU A 32 -13.81 -3.63 1.26
C GLU A 32 -14.15 -3.82 -0.21
N THR A 33 -14.63 -2.76 -0.87
CA THR A 33 -14.94 -2.79 -2.30
C THR A 33 -13.68 -2.97 -3.14
N ALA A 34 -12.57 -2.32 -2.78
CA ALA A 34 -11.29 -2.48 -3.47
C ALA A 34 -10.78 -3.92 -3.42
N ILE A 35 -10.85 -4.57 -2.26
CA ILE A 35 -10.40 -5.97 -2.08
C ILE A 35 -11.34 -6.94 -2.82
N ALA A 36 -12.65 -6.73 -2.75
CA ALA A 36 -13.63 -7.57 -3.44
C ALA A 36 -13.48 -7.54 -4.99
N ASN A 37 -12.92 -6.46 -5.54
CA ASN A 37 -12.64 -6.32 -6.98
C ASN A 37 -11.34 -7.02 -7.43
N LEU A 38 -10.55 -7.57 -6.50
CA LEU A 38 -9.31 -8.26 -6.80
C LEU A 38 -9.50 -9.78 -6.81
N PRO A 39 -8.75 -10.53 -7.64
CA PRO A 39 -8.94 -11.98 -7.77
C PRO A 39 -8.69 -12.76 -6.48
N GLY A 40 -7.67 -12.34 -5.70
CA GLY A 40 -7.22 -13.08 -4.53
C GLY A 40 -6.63 -14.45 -4.88
N PRO A 41 -6.31 -15.30 -3.88
CA PRO A 41 -6.52 -15.09 -2.44
C PRO A 41 -5.40 -14.29 -1.75
N VAL A 42 -4.31 -13.99 -2.47
CA VAL A 42 -3.18 -13.23 -1.94
C VAL A 42 -3.30 -11.78 -2.36
N TYR A 43 -3.14 -10.88 -1.40
CA TYR A 43 -3.19 -9.43 -1.62
C TYR A 43 -1.91 -8.78 -1.11
N VAL A 44 -1.51 -7.68 -1.72
CA VAL A 44 -0.40 -6.87 -1.23
C VAL A 44 -0.88 -5.44 -0.97
N VAL A 45 -0.87 -5.03 0.30
CA VAL A 45 -1.22 -3.67 0.72
C VAL A 45 0.05 -2.81 0.77
N LYS A 46 0.10 -1.75 -0.03
CA LYS A 46 1.32 -0.95 -0.26
C LYS A 46 1.10 0.52 0.07
N SER A 47 1.87 1.05 1.02
CA SER A 47 1.94 2.49 1.29
C SER A 47 2.37 3.27 0.06
N GLN A 48 1.61 4.29 -0.30
CA GLN A 48 1.93 5.16 -1.43
C GLN A 48 2.52 6.48 -0.91
N ILE A 49 3.85 6.51 -0.78
CA ILE A 49 4.62 7.71 -0.41
C ILE A 49 5.73 7.93 -1.45
N HIS A 50 6.20 9.16 -1.60
CA HIS A 50 7.36 9.47 -2.45
C HIS A 50 8.68 9.18 -1.74
N ALA A 51 8.88 7.91 -1.36
CA ALA A 51 10.11 7.37 -0.83
C ALA A 51 10.16 5.85 -1.02
N GLY A 52 11.36 5.33 -1.26
CA GLY A 52 11.68 3.91 -1.27
C GLY A 52 11.91 3.35 0.13
N GLY A 53 12.22 2.05 0.21
CA GLY A 53 12.46 1.34 1.47
C GLY A 53 11.19 1.03 2.29
N ARG A 54 10.01 1.17 1.70
CA ARG A 54 8.70 1.04 2.37
C ARG A 54 8.53 -0.28 3.12
N GLY A 55 8.88 -1.40 2.51
CA GLY A 55 8.72 -2.73 3.12
C GLY A 55 9.54 -2.95 4.41
N LYS A 56 10.69 -2.25 4.54
CA LYS A 56 11.54 -2.27 5.74
C LYS A 56 11.31 -1.06 6.65
N GLY A 57 10.32 -0.23 6.34
CA GLY A 57 9.98 0.94 7.15
C GLY A 57 9.22 0.56 8.42
N THR A 58 9.10 1.52 9.33
CA THR A 58 8.32 1.41 10.58
C THR A 58 7.31 2.54 10.68
N PHE A 59 6.18 2.30 11.33
CA PHE A 59 5.18 3.34 11.57
C PHE A 59 5.41 3.96 12.94
N LYS A 60 5.36 5.30 13.03
CA LYS A 60 5.59 6.01 14.30
C LYS A 60 4.55 5.70 15.37
N GLU A 61 3.32 5.51 14.93
CA GLU A 61 2.15 5.34 15.78
C GLU A 61 1.87 3.86 16.11
N LEU A 62 2.67 2.93 15.59
CA LEU A 62 2.56 1.49 15.85
C LEU A 62 3.74 1.00 16.68
N THR A 63 3.62 -0.22 17.21
CA THR A 63 4.68 -0.88 17.97
C THR A 63 5.89 -1.19 17.08
N SER A 64 7.06 -1.36 17.70
CA SER A 64 8.31 -1.69 16.99
C SER A 64 8.30 -3.03 16.25
N VAL A 65 7.34 -3.91 16.58
CA VAL A 65 7.15 -5.22 15.93
C VAL A 65 6.14 -5.18 14.79
N ALA A 66 5.48 -4.04 14.55
CA ALA A 66 4.53 -3.89 13.45
C ALA A 66 5.20 -4.07 12.09
N LYS A 67 4.48 -4.70 11.16
CA LYS A 67 4.93 -4.90 9.77
C LYS A 67 5.15 -3.54 9.07
N GLY A 68 6.08 -3.49 8.12
CA GLY A 68 6.40 -2.27 7.36
C GLY A 68 5.32 -1.82 6.37
N GLY A 69 5.66 -0.87 5.49
CA GLY A 69 4.74 -0.23 4.54
C GLY A 69 4.38 -1.04 3.29
N VAL A 70 4.80 -2.31 3.21
CA VAL A 70 4.41 -3.26 2.16
C VAL A 70 4.12 -4.58 2.84
N ARG A 71 2.89 -5.05 2.74
CA ARG A 71 2.41 -6.20 3.52
C ARG A 71 1.66 -7.18 2.63
N VAL A 72 2.08 -8.44 2.65
CA VAL A 72 1.37 -9.55 2.01
C VAL A 72 0.27 -10.00 2.97
N SER A 73 -0.93 -10.22 2.43
CA SER A 73 -2.12 -10.67 3.14
C SER A 73 -2.65 -11.92 2.46
N PHE A 74 -3.01 -12.94 3.22
CA PHE A 74 -3.49 -14.22 2.70
C PHE A 74 -5.01 -14.38 2.77
N SER A 75 -5.72 -13.35 3.23
CA SER A 75 -7.17 -13.26 3.19
C SER A 75 -7.64 -11.80 3.03
N PRO A 76 -8.89 -11.57 2.60
CA PRO A 76 -9.50 -10.24 2.57
C PRO A 76 -9.47 -9.53 3.94
N GLU A 77 -9.69 -10.28 5.02
CA GLU A 77 -9.71 -9.76 6.39
C GLU A 77 -8.33 -9.26 6.81
N GLU A 78 -7.26 -10.02 6.52
CA GLU A 78 -5.88 -9.58 6.80
C GLU A 78 -5.53 -8.34 5.96
N ALA A 79 -6.00 -8.25 4.72
CA ALA A 79 -5.80 -7.08 3.88
C ALA A 79 -6.51 -5.83 4.47
N LEU A 80 -7.75 -5.98 4.96
CA LEU A 80 -8.49 -4.92 5.63
C LEU A 80 -7.82 -4.45 6.92
N GLU A 81 -7.33 -5.38 7.74
CA GLU A 81 -6.56 -5.06 8.95
C GLU A 81 -5.31 -4.25 8.61
N ASN A 82 -4.55 -4.69 7.61
CA ASN A 82 -3.38 -3.96 7.12
C ASN A 82 -3.73 -2.55 6.62
N VAL A 83 -4.87 -2.37 5.93
CA VAL A 83 -5.34 -1.04 5.52
C VAL A 83 -5.60 -0.13 6.72
N ARG A 84 -6.36 -0.61 7.72
CA ARG A 84 -6.69 0.14 8.95
C ARG A 84 -5.44 0.48 9.77
N GLU A 85 -4.48 -0.42 9.80
CA GLU A 85 -3.19 -0.15 10.43
C GLU A 85 -2.38 0.88 9.66
N MET A 86 -2.34 0.87 8.33
CA MET A 86 -1.39 1.69 7.59
C MET A 86 -1.91 3.09 7.24
N LEU A 87 -3.18 3.23 6.87
CA LEU A 87 -3.73 4.49 6.36
C LEU A 87 -3.77 5.56 7.47
N GLY A 88 -3.38 6.79 7.14
CA GLY A 88 -3.31 7.94 8.04
C GLY A 88 -2.07 7.98 8.96
N LYS A 89 -1.29 6.90 9.05
CA LYS A 89 -0.09 6.81 9.90
C LYS A 89 1.18 7.27 9.20
N THR A 90 2.23 7.53 9.97
CA THR A 90 3.50 8.06 9.49
C THR A 90 4.52 6.96 9.28
N LEU A 91 4.84 6.68 8.02
CA LEU A 91 5.85 5.69 7.64
C LEU A 91 7.25 6.31 7.62
N VAL A 92 8.13 5.77 8.46
CA VAL A 92 9.56 6.05 8.49
C VAL A 92 10.29 5.01 7.66
N THR A 93 11.12 5.45 6.74
CA THR A 93 12.04 4.62 5.94
C THR A 93 13.42 5.25 5.99
N LYS A 94 14.44 4.51 5.54
CA LYS A 94 15.80 5.06 5.38
C LYS A 94 15.83 6.35 4.53
N GLN A 95 14.89 6.51 3.61
CA GLN A 95 14.85 7.67 2.70
C GLN A 95 13.98 8.82 3.20
N THR A 96 12.98 8.57 4.04
CA THR A 96 12.18 9.65 4.64
C THR A 96 12.88 10.29 5.85
N GLY A 97 13.83 9.57 6.47
CA GLY A 97 14.49 10.00 7.69
C GLY A 97 13.53 9.96 8.90
N PRO A 98 13.96 10.43 10.08
CA PRO A 98 13.19 10.34 11.32
C PRO A 98 11.84 11.07 11.28
N THR A 99 11.66 12.02 10.37
CA THR A 99 10.41 12.76 10.20
C THR A 99 9.31 11.88 9.59
N GLY A 100 9.66 10.93 8.72
CA GLY A 100 8.71 10.04 8.06
C GLY A 100 7.84 10.73 7.02
N LYS A 101 6.87 9.99 6.47
CA LYS A 101 5.81 10.52 5.60
C LYS A 101 4.48 9.90 5.95
N GLN A 102 3.45 10.74 6.06
CA GLN A 102 2.09 10.26 6.28
C GLN A 102 1.58 9.47 5.07
N VAL A 103 0.96 8.34 5.32
CA VAL A 103 0.36 7.48 4.31
C VAL A 103 -1.08 7.91 4.09
N ASN A 104 -1.30 8.77 3.09
CA ASN A 104 -2.64 9.30 2.77
C ASN A 104 -3.38 8.49 1.69
N ARG A 105 -2.74 7.46 1.16
CA ARG A 105 -3.34 6.55 0.19
C ARG A 105 -2.61 5.21 0.21
N LEU A 106 -3.31 4.14 -0.11
CA LEU A 106 -2.77 2.79 -0.24
C LEU A 106 -3.04 2.28 -1.64
N TYR A 107 -2.25 1.30 -2.06
CA TYR A 107 -2.51 0.53 -3.26
C TYR A 107 -2.61 -0.93 -2.86
N ILE A 108 -3.78 -1.51 -3.09
CA ILE A 108 -4.05 -2.94 -2.84
C ILE A 108 -3.90 -3.62 -4.19
N GLU A 109 -3.00 -4.59 -4.27
CA GLU A 109 -2.68 -5.29 -5.51
C GLU A 109 -2.87 -6.79 -5.35
N ASP A 110 -3.21 -7.45 -6.45
CA ASP A 110 -3.18 -8.90 -6.58
C ASP A 110 -1.76 -9.43 -6.30
N GLY A 111 -1.66 -10.45 -5.44
CA GLY A 111 -0.40 -11.05 -5.01
C GLY A 111 0.03 -12.27 -5.82
N ALA A 112 -0.79 -12.72 -6.77
CA ALA A 112 -0.57 -13.90 -7.61
C ALA A 112 -0.22 -13.54 -9.06
#